data_AF-A0A7Z0EJ31-F1
#
_entry.id   AF-A0A7Z0EJ31-F1
#
_cell.length_a   1.000
_cell.length_b   1.000
_cell.length_c   1.000
_cell.angle_alpha   90.00
_cell.angle_beta   90.00
_cell.angle_gamma   90.00
#
_symmetry.space_group_name_H-M   'P 1'
#
loop_
_entity.id
_entity.type
_entity.pdbx_description
1 polymer ?
#
loop_
_entity_poly.entity_id
_entity_poly.type
_entity_poly.pdbx_seq_one_letter_code
_entity_poly.pdbx_strand_id
1 'polypeptide(L)'
;MAEAGNAVRAVRGVGRVLPLRVACLEEATASALALRWTGYRALWRHGVATDPVRLHAWIEVDGHPVGESDDITDYTPFEEPYE
;
A
#
# COMPACT_ATOMS: atom_id res chain seq x y z
N MET A 1 -9.95 -8.96 -1.61
CA MET A 1 -8.57 -9.41 -1.92
C MET A 1 -8.19 -9.35 -3.40
N ALA A 2 -8.88 -10.05 -4.33
CA ALA A 2 -8.50 -10.07 -5.75
C ALA A 2 -8.46 -8.67 -6.41
N GLU A 3 -9.51 -7.88 -6.19
CA GLU A 3 -9.60 -6.52 -6.75
C GLU A 3 -8.49 -5.60 -6.23
N ALA A 4 -8.22 -5.63 -4.93
CA ALA A 4 -7.16 -4.85 -4.31
C ALA A 4 -5.78 -5.24 -4.88
N GLY A 5 -5.52 -6.53 -5.08
CA GLY A 5 -4.29 -6.99 -5.73
C GLY A 5 -4.19 -6.54 -7.19
N ASN A 6 -5.32 -6.48 -7.91
CA ASN A 6 -5.37 -5.96 -9.29
C ASN A 6 -5.05 -4.46 -9.32
N ALA A 7 -5.63 -3.68 -8.40
CA ALA A 7 -5.37 -2.25 -8.29
C ALA A 7 -3.89 -1.96 -8.02
N VAL A 8 -3.27 -2.63 -7.05
CA VAL A 8 -1.84 -2.47 -6.74
C VAL A 8 -0.97 -2.84 -7.95
N ARG A 9 -1.27 -3.96 -8.63
CA ARG A 9 -0.54 -4.37 -9.84
C ARG A 9 -0.69 -3.37 -10.99
N ALA A 10 -1.89 -2.82 -11.18
CA ALA A 10 -2.15 -1.81 -12.21
C ALA A 10 -1.37 -0.52 -11.93
N VAL A 11 -1.43 -0.01 -10.70
CA VAL A 11 -0.69 1.19 -10.28
C VAL A 11 0.81 1.02 -10.46
N ARG A 12 1.38 -0.10 -9.97
CA ARG A 12 2.81 -0.43 -10.17
C ARG A 12 3.18 -0.56 -11.64
N GLY A 13 2.30 -1.14 -12.45
CA GLY A 13 2.46 -1.21 -13.91
C GLY A 13 2.55 0.17 -14.56
N VAL A 14 1.66 1.09 -14.19
CA VAL A 14 1.67 2.48 -14.66
C VAL A 14 2.91 3.23 -14.17
N GLY A 15 3.29 3.07 -12.90
CA GLY A 15 4.48 3.71 -12.34
C GLY A 15 5.77 3.36 -13.09
N ARG A 16 5.89 2.12 -13.60
CA ARG A 16 7.04 1.65 -14.38
C ARG A 16 7.18 2.33 -15.76
N VAL A 17 6.09 2.84 -16.33
CA VAL A 17 6.11 3.47 -17.67
C VAL A 17 6.19 5.00 -17.60
N LEU A 18 6.00 5.58 -16.42
CA LEU A 18 6.13 7.03 -16.22
C LEU A 18 7.62 7.41 -16.09
N PRO A 19 8.05 8.55 -16.65
CA PRO A 19 9.42 9.05 -16.50
C PRO A 19 9.68 9.67 -15.11
N LEU A 20 8.80 9.41 -14.13
CA LEU A 20 8.83 9.95 -12.78
C LEU A 20 9.10 8.82 -11.80
N ARG A 21 9.74 9.14 -10.68
CA ARG A 21 9.86 8.20 -9.56
C ARG A 21 8.51 8.09 -8.87
N VAL A 22 7.99 6.86 -8.78
CA VAL A 22 6.82 6.51 -7.97
C VAL A 22 7.34 5.62 -6.84
N ALA A 23 7.19 6.05 -5.58
CA ALA A 23 7.59 5.28 -4.42
C ALA A 23 6.37 4.67 -3.73
N CYS A 24 6.61 3.92 -2.65
CA CYS A 24 5.57 3.19 -1.93
C CYS A 24 4.42 4.09 -1.45
N LEU A 25 4.72 5.34 -1.07
CA LEU A 25 3.71 6.33 -0.69
C LEU A 25 2.74 6.63 -1.83
N GLU A 26 3.26 6.96 -3.01
CA GLU A 26 2.45 7.26 -4.19
C GLU A 26 1.70 6.02 -4.68
N GLU A 27 2.34 4.85 -4.68
CA GLU A 27 1.70 3.58 -5.08
C GLU A 27 0.52 3.22 -4.18
N ALA A 28 0.71 3.27 -2.85
CA ALA A 28 -0.34 2.96 -1.89
C ALA A 28 -1.49 3.97 -1.98
N THR A 29 -1.18 5.26 -2.14
CA THR A 29 -2.19 6.32 -2.27
C THR A 29 -3.01 6.15 -3.54
N ALA A 30 -2.36 5.93 -4.69
CA ALA A 30 -3.04 5.72 -5.96
C ALA A 30 -3.88 4.44 -5.95
N SER A 31 -3.40 3.37 -5.31
CA SER A 31 -4.15 2.11 -5.17
C SER A 31 -5.39 2.29 -4.31
N ALA A 32 -5.28 2.98 -3.17
CA ALA A 32 -6.42 3.30 -2.30
C ALA A 32 -7.46 4.15 -3.03
N LEU A 33 -7.02 5.15 -3.81
CA LEU A 33 -7.91 6.00 -4.60
C LEU A 33 -8.62 5.22 -5.73
N ALA A 34 -7.89 4.37 -6.46
CA ALA A 34 -8.47 3.53 -7.51
C ALA A 34 -9.52 2.55 -6.96
N LEU A 35 -9.26 1.96 -5.79
CA LEU A 35 -10.24 1.11 -5.09
C LEU A 35 -11.45 1.93 -4.63
N ARG A 36 -11.23 3.13 -4.09
CA ARG A 36 -12.32 4.01 -3.67
C ARG A 36 -13.25 4.38 -4.83
N TRP A 37 -12.71 4.65 -6.02
CA TRP A 37 -13.48 4.95 -7.22
C TRP A 37 -14.26 3.74 -7.77
N THR A 38 -13.78 2.53 -7.51
CA THR A 38 -14.45 1.28 -7.91
C THR A 38 -15.40 0.73 -6.84
N GLY A 39 -15.59 1.47 -5.74
CA GLY A 39 -16.52 1.12 -4.66
C GLY A 39 -15.93 0.19 -3.59
N TYR A 40 -14.64 -0.12 -3.65
CA TYR A 40 -13.95 -0.95 -2.68
C TYR A 40 -13.35 -0.10 -1.56
N ARG A 41 -13.43 -0.62 -0.33
CA ARG A 41 -12.76 -0.01 0.83
C ARG A 41 -11.41 -0.70 1.04
N ALA A 42 -10.36 0.10 1.11
CA ALA A 42 -9.04 -0.31 1.57
C ALA A 42 -8.57 0.75 2.56
N LEU A 43 -7.87 0.33 3.60
CA LEU A 43 -7.19 1.22 4.52
C LEU A 43 -5.82 1.55 3.93
N TRP A 44 -5.46 2.83 3.96
CA TRP A 44 -4.12 3.27 3.61
C TRP A 44 -3.29 3.29 4.89
N ARG A 45 -2.09 2.71 4.87
CA ARG A 45 -1.19 2.60 6.02
C ARG A 45 0.21 3.05 5.66
N HIS A 46 0.94 3.49 6.68
CA HIS A 46 2.37 3.74 6.60
C HIS A 46 3.05 3.44 7.93
N GLY A 47 4.33 3.07 7.88
CA GLY A 47 5.07 2.61 9.04
C GLY A 47 6.58 2.64 8.84
N VAL A 48 7.27 2.25 9.91
CA VAL A 48 8.74 2.24 9.98
C VAL A 48 9.24 0.89 10.50
N ALA A 49 10.25 0.34 9.83
CA ALA A 49 11.11 -0.71 10.39
C ALA A 49 12.37 -0.03 10.92
N THR A 50 12.85 -0.40 12.11
CA THR A 50 13.97 0.31 12.77
C THR A 50 15.34 -0.33 12.54
N ASP A 51 15.40 -1.59 12.10
CA ASP A 51 16.67 -2.32 11.86
C ASP A 51 16.65 -3.09 10.53
N PRO A 52 17.33 -2.60 9.47
CA PRO A 52 17.73 -1.20 9.27
C PRO A 52 16.52 -0.25 9.16
N VAL A 53 16.73 1.05 9.38
CA VAL A 53 15.69 2.08 9.31
C VAL A 53 15.10 2.16 7.89
N ARG A 54 13.83 1.79 7.73
CA ARG A 54 13.08 1.84 6.46
C ARG A 54 11.70 2.43 6.69
N LEU A 55 11.24 3.27 5.76
CA LEU A 55 9.87 3.77 5.73
C LEU A 55 9.10 3.07 4.61
N HIS A 56 7.86 2.70 4.89
CA HIS A 56 7.01 2.04 3.91
C HIS A 56 5.55 2.49 4.03
N ALA A 57 4.83 2.42 2.92
CA ALA A 57 3.41 2.69 2.85
C ALA A 57 2.74 1.60 2.00
N TRP A 58 1.57 1.15 2.43
CA TRP A 58 0.84 0.04 1.83
C TRP A 58 -0.67 0.25 1.99
N ILE A 59 -1.46 -0.67 1.44
CA ILE A 59 -2.89 -0.74 1.70
C ILE A 59 -3.25 -2.05 2.40
N GLU A 60 -4.30 -2.01 3.21
CA GLU A 60 -4.87 -3.16 3.90
C GLU A 60 -6.33 -3.35 3.49
N VAL A 61 -6.72 -4.62 3.35
CA VAL A 61 -8.12 -5.03 3.21
C VAL A 61 -8.39 -6.08 4.26
N ASP A 62 -9.43 -5.87 5.06
CA ASP A 62 -9.80 -6.76 6.17
C ASP A 62 -8.61 -7.06 7.11
N GLY A 63 -7.76 -6.06 7.38
CA GLY A 63 -6.58 -6.18 8.24
C GLY A 63 -5.37 -6.88 7.60
N HIS A 64 -5.41 -7.20 6.30
CA HIS A 64 -4.34 -7.90 5.61
C HIS A 64 -3.66 -6.97 4.60
N PRO A 65 -2.32 -6.81 4.64
CA PRO A 65 -1.56 -6.09 3.63
C PRO A 65 -1.76 -6.69 2.23
N VAL A 66 -1.86 -5.84 1.21
CA VAL A 66 -2.12 -6.27 -0.17
C VAL A 66 -0.92 -6.00 -1.07
N GLY A 67 -0.36 -7.06 -1.65
CA GLY A 67 0.72 -6.95 -2.64
C GLY A 67 2.09 -6.61 -2.03
N GLU A 68 2.23 -6.78 -0.72
CA GLU A 68 3.47 -6.62 0.03
C GLU A 68 4.20 -7.96 0.18
N SER A 69 5.52 -7.90 0.38
CA SER A 69 6.35 -9.06 0.71
C SER A 69 6.24 -9.45 2.19
N ASP A 70 6.76 -10.62 2.54
CA ASP A 70 6.65 -11.17 3.89
C ASP A 70 7.30 -10.29 4.99
N ASP A 71 8.26 -9.43 4.62
CA ASP A 71 8.89 -8.47 5.54
C ASP A 71 7.98 -7.30 5.92
N ILE A 72 6.74 -7.23 5.41
CA ILE A 72 5.76 -6.23 5.82
C ILE A 72 5.46 -6.24 7.33
N THR A 73 5.67 -7.39 7.98
CA THR A 73 5.51 -7.55 9.43
C THR A 73 6.58 -6.85 10.26
N ASP A 74 7.70 -6.45 9.64
CA ASP A 74 8.79 -5.74 10.31
C ASP A 74 8.48 -4.25 10.53
N TYR A 75 7.44 -3.73 9.85
CA TYR A 75 7.05 -2.33 9.92
C TYR A 75 6.04 -2.09 11.04
N THR A 76 6.34 -1.18 11.94
CA THR A 76 5.37 -0.66 12.92
C THR A 76 4.54 0.44 12.26
N PRO A 77 3.21 0.29 12.12
CA PRO A 77 2.35 1.33 11.56
C PRO A 77 2.28 2.56 12.46
N PHE A 78 2.18 3.76 11.88
CA PHE A 78 2.06 5.01 12.64
C PHE A 78 0.64 5.31 13.15
N GLU A 79 -0.39 4.70 12.55
CA GLU A 79 -1.78 4.92 12.95
C GLU A 79 -2.22 3.89 14.02
N GLU A 80 -2.96 4.34 15.02
CA GLU A 80 -3.69 3.46 15.93
C GLU A 80 -4.77 2.66 15.17
N PRO A 81 -5.12 1.43 15.58
CA PRO A 81 -6.26 0.74 15.03
C PRO A 81 -7.50 1.60 15.30
N TYR A 82 -8.25 1.97 14.25
CA TYR A 82 -9.57 2.56 14.44
C TYR A 82 -10.43 1.50 15.16
N GLU A 83 -10.71 1.72 16.45
CA GLU A 83 -11.75 1.00 17.21
C GLU A 83 -13.14 1.17 16.56
#